data_AF-A0A0V1PSF3-F1
#
_entry.id   AF-A0A0V1PSF3-F1
#
_cell.length_a   1.000
_cell.length_b   1.000
_cell.length_c   1.000
_cell.angle_alpha   90.00
_cell.angle_beta   90.00
_cell.angle_gamma   90.00
#
_symmetry.space_group_name_H-M   'P 1'
#
loop_
_entity.id
_entity.type
_entity.pdbx_description
1 polymer ?
#
loop_
_entity_poly.entity_id
_entity_poly.type
_entity_poly.pdbx_seq_one_letter_code
_entity_poly.pdbx_strand_id
1 'polypeptide(L)'
;MSGDKAKKEEDDFQRRPNPKGWTPPKAPYNPYDPTDLRPPEGYPSEFKIPGNQPSGFSSIPRNPTQYKKVNETMKRLNYTPRPPSEVYPGQYKVLRRIDTNQRLNTGTRWFGSFLAASVVVYCAFFHRWNDGRENVMSDFYRARLHLKERMIGLNDQEYDDLHHPKGANIVVKNVKDSDYIPENLRKTVEGEYALNRPSERHVLEAQRIQQQQEEQMLREMDEHKKFAMSFMNGESTSGEEEKPDKRKKWFGIF
;
A
#
# COMPACT_ATOMS: atom_id res chain seq x y z
N MET A 1 72.36 -58.47 9.61
CA MET A 1 71.50 -57.53 8.85
C MET A 1 70.31 -57.17 9.72
N SER A 2 70.36 -56.03 10.41
CA SER A 2 69.26 -55.47 11.19
C SER A 2 69.37 -53.96 11.02
N GLY A 3 68.68 -53.46 9.99
CA GLY A 3 68.70 -52.05 9.60
C GLY A 3 67.60 -51.26 10.31
N ASP A 4 68.01 -50.12 10.86
CA ASP A 4 67.33 -48.83 10.79
C ASP A 4 65.86 -48.75 11.25
N LYS A 5 65.68 -48.74 12.58
CA LYS A 5 64.54 -48.08 13.24
C LYS A 5 65.01 -47.32 14.48
N ALA A 6 65.90 -46.35 14.30
CA ALA A 6 66.23 -45.40 15.35
C ALA A 6 66.87 -44.14 14.74
N LYS A 7 66.05 -43.20 14.28
CA LYS A 7 66.38 -41.76 14.13
C LYS A 7 65.19 -41.01 13.52
N LYS A 8 64.17 -40.78 14.34
CA LYS A 8 63.18 -39.71 14.16
C LYS A 8 62.59 -39.41 15.53
N GLU A 9 63.32 -38.66 16.32
CA GLU A 9 62.84 -37.87 17.45
C GLU A 9 64.06 -37.14 18.03
N GLU A 10 63.83 -35.93 18.53
CA GLU A 10 64.81 -35.05 19.19
C GLU A 10 65.59 -34.09 18.28
N ASP A 11 64.84 -33.23 17.58
CA ASP A 11 65.19 -31.80 17.49
C ASP A 11 63.93 -30.95 17.76
N ASP A 12 63.09 -31.44 18.69
CA ASP A 12 62.14 -30.57 19.39
C ASP A 12 63.00 -29.65 20.26
N PHE A 13 63.25 -28.43 19.78
CA PHE A 13 63.77 -27.34 20.58
C PHE A 13 63.13 -27.44 21.98
N GLN A 14 63.94 -27.76 22.99
CA GLN A 14 63.49 -27.87 24.38
C GLN A 14 62.93 -26.51 24.79
N ARG A 15 61.62 -26.33 24.55
CA ARG A 15 60.89 -25.16 25.00
C ARG A 15 61.00 -25.16 26.51
N ARG A 16 61.43 -24.02 27.06
CA ARG A 16 61.41 -23.82 28.50
C ARG A 16 60.02 -24.19 29.01
N PRO A 17 59.92 -24.96 30.12
CA PRO A 17 58.62 -25.27 30.68
C PRO A 17 57.87 -23.97 30.96
N ASN A 18 56.59 -23.94 30.61
CA ASN A 18 55.76 -22.77 30.84
C ASN A 18 55.76 -22.43 32.35
N PRO A 19 55.74 -21.14 32.72
CA PRO A 19 55.73 -20.74 34.12
C PRO A 19 54.48 -21.28 34.84
N LYS A 20 54.58 -21.45 36.17
CA LYS A 20 53.48 -21.94 36.99
C LYS A 20 52.26 -21.00 36.85
N GLY A 21 51.11 -21.54 36.43
CA GLY A 21 49.87 -20.77 36.19
C GLY A 21 49.62 -20.41 34.71
N TRP A 22 50.52 -20.76 33.79
CA TRP A 22 50.35 -20.47 32.36
C TRP A 22 49.16 -21.21 31.75
N THR A 23 48.27 -20.46 31.09
CA THR A 23 47.15 -20.99 30.33
C THR A 23 47.28 -20.65 28.83
N PRO A 24 47.00 -21.62 27.93
CA PRO A 24 47.07 -21.37 26.50
C PRO A 24 46.04 -20.29 26.11
N PRO A 25 46.40 -19.33 25.23
CA PRO A 25 45.51 -18.24 24.87
C PRO A 25 44.25 -18.79 24.17
N LYS A 26 43.08 -18.37 24.65
CA LYS A 26 41.77 -18.61 24.03
C LYS A 26 41.20 -17.24 23.65
N ALA A 27 40.49 -17.16 22.52
CA ALA A 27 39.88 -15.90 22.06
C ALA A 27 39.12 -15.21 23.22
N PRO A 28 39.39 -13.93 23.54
CA PRO A 28 39.76 -12.85 22.63
C PRO A 28 41.13 -12.19 22.93
N TYR A 29 42.19 -12.97 23.14
CA TYR A 29 43.55 -12.40 23.21
C TYR A 29 44.03 -11.92 21.84
N ASN A 30 44.46 -10.66 21.73
CA ASN A 30 45.07 -10.11 20.51
C ASN A 30 46.60 -10.08 20.67
N PRO A 31 47.34 -11.06 20.11
CA PRO A 31 48.80 -11.11 20.24
C PRO A 31 49.53 -9.95 19.53
N TYR A 32 48.81 -9.09 18.81
CA TYR A 32 49.36 -7.96 18.06
C TYR A 32 49.07 -6.60 18.71
N ASP A 33 48.37 -6.56 19.85
CA ASP A 33 48.16 -5.31 20.58
C ASP A 33 49.23 -5.15 21.69
N PRO A 34 50.18 -4.22 21.55
CA PRO A 34 51.23 -4.01 22.55
C PRO A 34 50.70 -3.45 23.88
N THR A 35 49.44 -3.01 23.93
CA THR A 35 48.80 -2.48 25.14
C THR A 35 48.01 -3.52 25.94
N ASP A 36 47.78 -4.71 25.37
CA ASP A 36 47.06 -5.81 26.02
C ASP A 36 48.00 -6.64 26.92
N LEU A 37 48.18 -6.18 28.16
CA LEU A 37 48.95 -6.87 29.20
C LEU A 37 48.11 -7.98 29.85
N ARG A 38 48.13 -9.18 29.26
CA ARG A 38 47.44 -10.37 29.80
C ARG A 38 48.10 -10.83 31.12
N PRO A 39 47.36 -11.04 32.21
CA PRO A 39 47.89 -11.65 33.42
C PRO A 39 48.26 -13.14 33.17
N PRO A 40 49.26 -13.70 33.87
CA PRO A 40 49.72 -15.07 33.63
C PRO A 40 48.62 -16.13 33.80
N GLU A 41 47.65 -15.87 34.67
CA GLU A 41 46.49 -16.73 34.94
C GLU A 41 45.37 -16.60 33.88
N GLY A 42 45.45 -15.65 32.95
CA GLY A 42 44.42 -15.34 31.95
C GLY A 42 43.31 -14.42 32.47
N TYR A 43 42.50 -13.84 31.57
CA TYR A 43 41.38 -13.00 32.00
C TYR A 43 40.22 -13.84 32.57
N PRO A 44 39.51 -13.37 33.61
CA PRO A 44 38.32 -14.06 34.14
C PRO A 44 37.22 -14.33 33.11
N SER A 45 37.17 -13.54 32.03
CA SER A 45 36.26 -13.70 30.89
C SER A 45 36.57 -14.94 30.03
N GLU A 46 37.82 -15.42 30.02
CA GLU A 46 38.24 -16.60 29.25
C GLU A 46 37.73 -17.91 29.85
N PHE A 47 37.42 -17.89 31.16
CA PHE A 47 36.92 -19.05 31.92
C PHE A 47 35.40 -19.11 31.99
N LYS A 48 34.70 -18.05 31.55
CA LYS A 48 33.25 -18.10 31.43
C LYS A 48 32.87 -19.01 30.25
N ILE A 49 32.07 -20.02 30.54
CA ILE A 49 31.46 -20.88 29.53
C ILE A 49 30.68 -19.95 28.57
N PRO A 50 30.90 -20.02 27.25
CA PRO A 50 30.21 -19.14 26.30
C PRO A 50 28.71 -19.37 26.41
N GLY A 51 28.02 -18.45 27.08
CA GLY A 51 26.56 -18.44 27.16
C GLY A 51 25.97 -18.10 25.80
N ASN A 52 25.17 -19.03 25.25
CA ASN A 52 24.16 -18.92 24.18
C ASN A 52 24.01 -17.62 23.34
N GLN A 53 25.10 -16.99 22.91
CA GLN A 53 25.05 -15.86 21.99
C GLN A 53 25.80 -16.20 20.70
N PRO A 54 25.11 -16.24 19.54
CA PRO A 54 25.78 -16.40 18.26
C PRO A 54 26.43 -15.08 17.85
N SER A 55 27.66 -14.83 18.29
CA SER A 55 28.50 -13.74 17.75
C SER A 55 29.22 -14.23 16.49
N GLY A 56 28.54 -14.13 15.36
CA GLY A 56 29.18 -14.15 14.04
C GLY A 56 29.58 -15.52 13.47
N PHE A 57 30.13 -15.44 12.25
CA PHE A 57 30.44 -16.50 11.29
C PHE A 57 31.49 -17.53 11.77
N SER A 58 32.03 -17.36 12.97
CA SER A 58 33.02 -18.27 13.58
C SER A 58 32.39 -19.44 14.34
N SER A 59 31.07 -19.41 14.56
CA SER A 59 30.37 -20.54 15.20
C SER A 59 29.89 -21.53 14.14
N ILE A 60 30.30 -22.78 14.28
CA ILE A 60 29.81 -23.92 13.48
C ILE A 60 28.27 -23.88 13.52
N PRO A 61 27.59 -23.78 12.36
CA PRO A 61 26.15 -23.60 12.34
C PRO A 61 25.49 -24.78 13.02
N ARG A 62 24.71 -24.56 14.08
CA ARG A 62 24.02 -25.65 14.80
C ARG A 62 22.70 -26.04 14.14
N ASN A 63 22.15 -25.18 13.27
CA ASN A 63 20.84 -25.37 12.65
C ASN A 63 20.96 -25.83 11.17
N PRO A 64 20.13 -26.79 10.71
CA PRO A 64 20.19 -27.35 9.35
C PRO A 64 19.90 -26.31 8.26
N THR A 65 19.08 -25.29 8.54
CA THR A 65 18.79 -24.19 7.63
C THR A 65 19.97 -23.26 7.39
N GLN A 66 20.90 -23.18 8.34
CA GLN A 66 22.13 -22.40 8.21
C GLN A 66 23.15 -23.12 7.33
N TYR A 67 23.23 -24.45 7.40
CA TYR A 67 24.09 -25.26 6.50
C TYR A 67 23.71 -25.11 5.03
N LYS A 68 22.40 -25.02 4.71
CA LYS A 68 21.94 -24.76 3.33
C LYS A 68 22.47 -23.42 2.80
N LYS A 69 22.32 -22.36 3.60
CA LYS A 69 22.84 -21.02 3.26
C LYS A 69 24.37 -21.02 3.12
N VAL A 70 25.09 -21.72 4.01
CA VAL A 70 26.55 -21.84 3.92
C VAL A 70 26.95 -22.58 2.64
N ASN A 71 26.32 -23.70 2.31
CA ASN A 71 26.63 -24.45 1.08
C ASN A 71 26.32 -23.66 -0.19
N GLU A 72 25.20 -22.93 -0.23
CA GLU A 72 24.88 -22.03 -1.35
C GLU A 72 25.88 -20.89 -1.46
N THR A 73 26.29 -20.28 -0.34
CA THR A 73 27.33 -19.25 -0.36
C THR A 73 28.68 -19.82 -0.80
N MET A 74 29.07 -21.01 -0.35
CA MET A 74 30.32 -21.67 -0.77
C MET A 74 30.30 -22.03 -2.25
N LYS A 75 29.17 -22.53 -2.78
CA LYS A 75 28.99 -22.77 -4.22
C LYS A 75 29.04 -21.47 -5.03
N ARG A 76 28.47 -20.38 -4.52
CA ARG A 76 28.47 -19.06 -5.18
C ARG A 76 29.82 -18.34 -5.09
N LEU A 77 30.63 -18.66 -4.08
CA LEU A 77 32.01 -18.17 -3.92
C LEU A 77 33.02 -18.99 -4.73
N ASN A 78 32.71 -20.26 -5.04
CA ASN A 78 33.55 -21.12 -5.86
C ASN A 78 33.33 -20.87 -7.35
N TYR A 79 33.97 -19.83 -7.89
CA TYR A 79 34.24 -19.76 -9.32
C TYR A 79 35.28 -20.83 -9.66
N THR A 80 34.98 -21.71 -10.61
CA THR A 80 35.92 -22.72 -11.11
C THR A 80 36.12 -22.53 -12.62
N PRO A 81 37.38 -22.45 -13.10
CA PRO A 81 38.64 -22.40 -12.34
C PRO A 81 38.93 -21.02 -11.74
N ARG A 82 39.52 -20.99 -10.54
CA ARG A 82 40.01 -19.74 -9.93
C ARG A 82 41.30 -19.30 -10.64
N PRO A 83 41.46 -18.01 -11.01
CA PRO A 83 42.71 -17.54 -11.60
C PRO A 83 43.85 -17.63 -10.57
N PRO A 84 45.06 -18.06 -10.99
CA PRO A 84 46.24 -18.07 -10.11
C PRO A 84 46.57 -16.64 -9.67
N SER A 85 47.12 -16.50 -8.46
CA SER A 85 47.53 -15.19 -7.96
C SER A 85 48.87 -14.81 -8.60
N GLU A 86 48.95 -13.58 -9.12
CA GLU A 86 50.17 -13.03 -9.72
C GLU A 86 51.23 -12.69 -8.65
N VAL A 87 50.78 -12.42 -7.42
CA VAL A 87 51.63 -11.95 -6.31
C VAL A 87 52.22 -13.09 -5.49
N TYR A 88 51.46 -14.19 -5.31
CA TYR A 88 51.87 -15.32 -4.48
C TYR A 88 51.80 -16.63 -5.28
N PRO A 89 52.94 -17.23 -5.67
CA PRO A 89 52.96 -18.47 -6.42
C PRO A 89 52.30 -19.60 -5.61
N GLY A 90 51.49 -20.42 -6.27
CA GLY A 90 50.74 -21.52 -5.61
C GLY A 90 49.47 -21.10 -4.89
N GLN A 91 49.14 -19.80 -4.82
CA GLN A 91 47.87 -19.31 -4.27
C GLN A 91 46.92 -18.83 -5.39
N TYR A 92 45.62 -18.85 -5.14
CA TYR A 92 44.60 -18.31 -6.06
C TYR A 92 44.30 -16.84 -5.74
N LYS A 93 43.92 -16.05 -6.76
CA LYS A 93 43.54 -14.64 -6.59
C LYS A 93 42.28 -14.53 -5.71
N VAL A 94 42.35 -13.77 -4.62
CA VAL A 94 41.19 -13.43 -3.80
C VAL A 94 40.37 -12.38 -4.55
N LEU A 95 39.32 -12.81 -5.25
CA LEU A 95 38.41 -11.89 -5.93
C LEU A 95 37.59 -11.15 -4.87
N ARG A 96 37.63 -9.80 -4.90
CA ARG A 96 36.71 -8.99 -4.10
C ARG A 96 35.29 -9.27 -4.57
N ARG A 97 34.35 -9.39 -3.63
CA ARG A 97 32.93 -9.53 -3.95
C ARG A 97 32.47 -8.28 -4.69
N ILE A 98 32.18 -8.43 -5.98
CA ILE A 98 31.57 -7.36 -6.77
C ILE A 98 30.06 -7.45 -6.52
N ASP A 99 29.46 -6.36 -6.03
CA ASP A 99 28.01 -6.29 -5.87
C ASP A 99 27.37 -6.07 -7.24
N THR A 100 27.01 -7.17 -7.91
CA THR A 100 26.49 -7.16 -9.28
C THR A 100 25.21 -6.33 -9.41
N ASN A 101 24.46 -6.18 -8.31
CA ASN A 101 23.17 -5.50 -8.28
C ASN A 101 23.29 -4.05 -7.77
N GLN A 102 24.50 -3.53 -7.56
CA GLN A 102 24.69 -2.20 -7.00
C GLN A 102 23.96 -1.12 -7.82
N ARG A 103 24.06 -1.17 -9.16
CA ARG A 103 23.39 -0.22 -10.06
C ARG A 103 21.86 -0.32 -10.00
N LEU A 104 21.35 -1.54 -9.89
CA LEU A 104 19.91 -1.78 -9.76
C LEU A 104 19.41 -1.23 -8.42
N ASN A 105 20.07 -1.58 -7.32
CA ASN A 105 19.70 -1.11 -5.99
C ASN A 105 19.75 0.42 -5.88
N THR A 106 20.76 1.07 -6.47
CA THR A 106 20.80 2.53 -6.56
C THR A 106 19.65 3.06 -7.39
N GLY A 107 19.36 2.46 -8.55
CA GLY A 107 18.26 2.86 -9.41
C GLY A 107 16.90 2.73 -8.72
N THR A 108 16.64 1.61 -8.06
CA THR A 108 15.40 1.37 -7.30
C THR A 108 15.25 2.35 -6.15
N ARG A 109 16.34 2.71 -5.46
CA ARG A 109 16.31 3.72 -4.40
C ARG A 109 15.95 5.10 -4.94
N TRP A 110 16.58 5.55 -6.02
CA TRP A 110 16.26 6.83 -6.65
C TRP A 110 14.85 6.87 -7.22
N PHE A 111 14.44 5.82 -7.92
CA PHE A 111 13.09 5.69 -8.47
C PHE A 111 12.02 5.67 -7.38
N GLY A 112 12.24 4.93 -6.30
CA GLY A 112 11.35 4.89 -5.15
C GLY A 112 11.22 6.26 -4.48
N SER A 113 12.34 6.97 -4.27
CA SER A 113 12.31 8.33 -3.74
C SER A 113 11.58 9.31 -4.67
N PHE A 114 11.79 9.22 -5.98
CA PHE A 114 11.11 10.05 -6.97
C PHE A 114 9.59 9.79 -6.99
N LEU A 115 9.18 8.51 -7.00
CA LEU A 115 7.77 8.14 -6.98
C LEU A 115 7.08 8.62 -5.70
N ALA A 116 7.71 8.42 -4.54
CA ALA A 116 7.19 8.90 -3.28
C ALA A 116 7.07 10.44 -3.25
N ALA A 117 8.09 11.16 -3.72
CA ALA A 117 8.04 12.61 -3.82
C ALA A 117 6.94 13.08 -4.78
N SER A 118 6.77 12.41 -5.92
CA SER A 118 5.71 12.70 -6.89
C SER A 118 4.32 12.51 -6.29
N VAL A 119 4.09 11.43 -5.53
CA VAL A 119 2.81 11.20 -4.82
C VAL A 119 2.57 12.29 -3.78
N VAL A 120 3.58 12.68 -2.99
CA VAL A 120 3.44 13.75 -1.99
C VAL A 120 3.11 15.09 -2.65
N VAL A 121 3.82 15.45 -3.73
CA VAL A 121 3.55 16.66 -4.51
C VAL A 121 2.13 16.61 -5.09
N TYR A 122 1.75 15.49 -5.71
CA TYR A 122 0.41 15.31 -6.25
C TYR A 122 -0.66 15.49 -5.16
N CYS A 123 -0.53 14.83 -4.01
CA CYS A 123 -1.45 15.01 -2.88
C CYS A 123 -1.51 16.46 -2.38
N ALA A 124 -0.36 17.15 -2.32
CA ALA A 124 -0.28 18.53 -1.85
C ALA A 124 -0.95 19.53 -2.82
N PHE A 125 -0.88 19.31 -4.14
CA PHE A 125 -1.43 20.24 -5.14
C PHE A 125 -2.83 19.86 -5.64
N PHE A 126 -3.20 18.58 -5.64
CA PHE A 126 -4.45 18.11 -6.23
C PHE A 126 -5.70 18.50 -5.42
N HIS A 127 -5.57 18.70 -4.10
CA HIS A 127 -6.69 19.24 -3.30
C HIS A 127 -7.15 20.63 -3.80
N ARG A 128 -6.21 21.43 -4.30
CA ARG A 128 -6.46 22.80 -4.79
C ARG A 128 -7.06 22.83 -6.19
N TRP A 129 -6.83 21.78 -7.00
CA TRP A 129 -7.34 21.70 -8.37
C TRP A 129 -8.84 21.34 -8.43
N ASN A 130 -9.39 20.76 -7.37
CA ASN A 130 -10.79 20.31 -7.34
C ASN A 130 -11.78 21.34 -6.76
N ASP A 131 -11.48 22.65 -6.86
CA ASP A 131 -12.30 23.76 -6.32
C ASP A 131 -12.70 23.60 -4.83
N GLY A 132 -11.90 22.85 -4.06
CA GLY A 132 -12.15 22.54 -2.65
C GLY A 132 -13.23 21.48 -2.39
N ARG A 133 -13.67 20.73 -3.40
CA ARG A 133 -14.60 19.60 -3.22
C ARG A 133 -13.88 18.38 -2.62
N GLU A 134 -14.58 17.66 -1.76
CA GLU A 134 -14.07 16.44 -1.12
C GLU A 134 -13.62 15.38 -2.12
N ASN A 135 -12.50 14.72 -1.82
CA ASN A 135 -11.84 13.67 -2.61
C ASN A 135 -11.29 12.61 -1.65
N VAL A 136 -10.81 11.46 -2.16
CA VAL A 136 -10.14 10.44 -1.34
C VAL A 136 -8.95 10.99 -0.54
N MET A 137 -8.36 12.11 -0.99
CA MET A 137 -7.23 12.77 -0.34
C MET A 137 -7.63 13.89 0.64
N SER A 138 -8.91 14.28 0.75
CA SER A 138 -9.34 15.36 1.66
C SER A 138 -9.12 15.01 3.13
N ASP A 139 -9.16 13.72 3.48
CA ASP A 139 -8.95 13.26 4.86
C ASP A 139 -7.52 13.53 5.35
N PHE A 140 -6.51 13.33 4.50
CA PHE A 140 -5.12 13.64 4.83
C PHE A 140 -4.89 15.15 4.97
N TYR A 141 -5.55 15.94 4.13
CA TYR A 141 -5.51 17.40 4.22
C TYR A 141 -6.13 17.88 5.54
N ARG A 142 -7.28 17.34 5.95
CA ARG A 142 -7.90 17.65 7.26
C ARG A 142 -7.07 17.19 8.44
N ALA A 143 -6.47 16.01 8.37
CA ALA A 143 -5.55 15.55 9.41
C ALA A 143 -4.36 16.52 9.57
N ARG A 144 -3.82 17.04 8.46
CA ARG A 144 -2.80 18.09 8.49
C ARG A 144 -3.34 19.39 9.09
N LEU A 145 -4.56 19.81 8.73
CA LEU A 145 -5.18 21.01 9.28
C LEU A 145 -5.42 20.89 10.79
N HIS A 146 -5.93 19.77 11.30
CA HIS A 146 -6.05 19.51 12.73
C HIS A 146 -4.70 19.61 13.45
N LEU A 147 -3.64 19.07 12.83
CA LEU A 147 -2.31 19.16 13.41
C LEU A 147 -1.77 20.60 13.39
N LYS A 148 -2.06 21.35 12.32
CA LYS A 148 -1.70 22.77 12.19
C LYS A 148 -2.47 23.65 13.17
N GLU A 149 -3.76 23.42 13.33
CA GLU A 149 -4.64 24.08 14.31
C GLU A 149 -4.08 23.94 15.72
N ARG A 150 -3.67 22.73 16.10
CA ARG A 150 -3.10 22.43 17.41
C ARG A 150 -1.73 23.10 17.66
N MET A 151 -0.97 23.38 16.61
CA MET A 151 0.43 23.83 16.72
C MET A 151 0.59 25.34 16.51
N ILE A 152 -0.07 25.90 15.50
CA ILE A 152 0.24 27.24 14.96
C ILE A 152 -1.04 28.09 14.80
N GLY A 153 -2.20 27.45 14.65
CA GLY A 153 -3.46 28.09 14.27
C GLY A 153 -3.71 28.04 12.76
N LEU A 154 -4.97 28.22 12.38
CA LEU A 154 -5.47 28.11 11.01
C LEU A 154 -5.71 29.49 10.40
N ASN A 155 -5.56 29.60 9.08
CA ASN A 155 -6.05 30.75 8.33
C ASN A 155 -7.57 30.65 8.13
N ASP A 156 -8.28 31.76 7.91
CA ASP A 156 -9.76 31.77 7.78
C ASP A 156 -10.26 30.77 6.73
N GLN A 157 -9.57 30.70 5.58
CA GLN A 157 -9.90 29.74 4.52
C GLN A 157 -9.67 28.28 4.94
N GLU A 158 -8.60 28.01 5.70
CA GLU A 158 -8.30 26.66 6.18
C GLU A 158 -9.25 26.23 7.30
N TYR A 159 -9.71 27.20 8.10
CA TYR A 159 -10.73 26.99 9.12
C TYR A 159 -12.06 26.59 8.49
N ASP A 160 -12.48 27.31 7.43
CA ASP A 160 -13.67 26.95 6.66
C ASP A 160 -13.53 25.59 5.98
N ASP A 161 -12.37 25.26 5.42
CA ASP A 161 -12.16 23.94 4.81
C ASP A 161 -12.17 22.78 5.83
N LEU A 162 -11.82 23.05 7.10
CA LEU A 162 -11.84 22.07 8.18
C LEU A 162 -13.25 21.84 8.75
N HIS A 163 -13.99 22.92 8.99
CA HIS A 163 -15.29 22.88 9.68
C HIS A 163 -16.50 22.89 8.73
N HIS A 164 -16.35 23.40 7.51
CA HIS A 164 -17.39 23.51 6.49
C HIS A 164 -17.00 22.81 5.19
N PRO A 165 -16.84 21.48 5.23
CA PRO A 165 -16.38 20.74 4.06
C PRO A 165 -17.38 20.81 2.90
N LYS A 166 -16.89 21.19 1.71
CA LYS A 166 -17.70 21.19 0.49
C LYS A 166 -17.93 19.73 0.06
N GLY A 167 -19.18 19.29 0.12
CA GLY A 167 -19.55 17.89 -0.16
C GLY A 167 -18.98 17.37 -1.48
N ALA A 168 -18.60 16.10 -1.49
CA ALA A 168 -18.20 15.40 -2.70
C ALA A 168 -19.34 15.49 -3.73
N ASN A 169 -19.00 15.74 -5.01
CA ASN A 169 -19.97 15.62 -6.08
C ASN A 169 -20.57 14.23 -6.05
N ILE A 170 -21.87 14.15 -5.73
CA ILE A 170 -22.78 13.02 -5.92
C ILE A 170 -22.04 11.68 -5.86
N VAL A 171 -21.80 11.20 -4.65
CA VAL A 171 -21.54 9.78 -4.46
C VAL A 171 -22.86 9.08 -4.74
N VAL A 172 -22.98 8.45 -5.91
CA VAL A 172 -24.06 7.50 -6.18
C VAL A 172 -23.90 6.37 -5.17
N LYS A 173 -24.63 6.45 -4.06
CA LYS A 173 -24.74 5.34 -3.12
C LYS A 173 -25.59 4.29 -3.84
N ASN A 174 -25.10 3.05 -3.90
CA ASN A 174 -25.94 1.92 -4.30
C ASN A 174 -27.02 1.75 -3.22
N VAL A 175 -28.19 2.35 -3.46
CA VAL A 175 -29.40 2.14 -2.67
C VAL A 175 -29.99 0.80 -3.07
N LYS A 176 -30.51 0.03 -2.11
CA LYS A 176 -31.21 -1.22 -2.42
C LYS A 176 -32.54 -0.88 -3.10
N ASP A 177 -32.88 -1.59 -4.17
CA ASP A 177 -34.14 -1.43 -4.92
C ASP A 177 -35.39 -1.63 -4.05
N SER A 178 -35.24 -2.22 -2.84
CA SER A 178 -36.30 -2.36 -1.84
C SER A 178 -36.92 -1.03 -1.41
N ASP A 179 -36.16 0.06 -1.48
CA ASP A 179 -36.51 1.32 -0.81
C ASP A 179 -37.26 2.30 -1.73
N TYR A 180 -37.26 2.08 -3.06
CA TYR A 180 -37.76 3.08 -4.03
C TYR A 180 -38.93 2.61 -4.91
N ILE A 181 -39.18 1.30 -5.02
CA ILE A 181 -40.27 0.78 -5.85
C ILE A 181 -41.48 0.53 -4.94
N PRO A 182 -42.55 1.35 -5.02
CA PRO A 182 -43.74 1.13 -4.21
C PRO A 182 -44.39 -0.21 -4.62
N GLU A 183 -44.94 -0.94 -3.65
CA GLU A 183 -45.30 -2.37 -3.79
C GLU A 183 -46.26 -2.65 -4.95
N ASN A 184 -47.09 -1.67 -5.30
CA ASN A 184 -48.04 -1.68 -6.41
C ASN A 184 -47.41 -1.65 -7.81
N LEU A 185 -46.13 -1.26 -7.97
CA LEU A 185 -45.40 -1.30 -9.25
C LEU A 185 -44.53 -2.55 -9.40
N ARG A 186 -44.44 -3.42 -8.37
CA ARG A 186 -43.69 -4.69 -8.43
C ARG A 186 -44.45 -5.71 -9.28
N LYS A 187 -44.04 -5.87 -10.54
CA LYS A 187 -44.59 -6.90 -11.45
C LYS A 187 -44.16 -8.33 -11.08
N THR A 188 -43.20 -8.51 -10.17
CA THR A 188 -42.75 -9.84 -9.73
C THR A 188 -42.70 -9.88 -8.20
N VAL A 189 -43.53 -10.74 -7.60
CA VAL A 189 -43.33 -11.21 -6.21
C VAL A 189 -42.05 -12.03 -6.21
N GLU A 190 -41.08 -11.66 -5.39
CA GLU A 190 -39.74 -12.26 -5.38
C GLU A 190 -39.82 -13.78 -5.11
N GLY A 191 -39.71 -14.58 -6.17
CA GLY A 191 -39.38 -16.00 -6.10
C GLY A 191 -37.86 -16.20 -6.22
N GLU A 192 -37.36 -17.29 -5.63
CA GLU A 192 -35.94 -17.67 -5.43
C GLU A 192 -34.99 -17.65 -6.66
N TYR A 193 -35.45 -17.25 -7.86
CA TYR A 193 -34.67 -17.35 -9.10
C TYR A 193 -34.87 -16.19 -10.09
N ALA A 194 -34.66 -14.94 -9.67
CA ALA A 194 -34.58 -13.83 -10.63
C ALA A 194 -33.47 -12.82 -10.31
N LEU A 195 -32.22 -13.28 -10.23
CA LEU A 195 -31.05 -12.39 -10.29
C LEU A 195 -30.65 -12.10 -11.74
N ASN A 196 -31.57 -11.53 -12.52
CA ASN A 196 -31.20 -10.92 -13.80
C ASN A 196 -30.74 -9.49 -13.52
N ARG A 197 -29.45 -9.25 -13.70
CA ARG A 197 -28.87 -7.90 -13.65
C ARG A 197 -29.72 -6.96 -14.51
N PRO A 198 -30.06 -5.75 -14.05
CA PRO A 198 -30.78 -4.79 -14.87
C PRO A 198 -30.03 -4.55 -16.17
N SER A 199 -30.67 -4.82 -17.30
CA SER A 199 -30.13 -4.50 -18.62
C SER A 199 -30.23 -3.00 -18.86
N GLU A 200 -29.35 -2.44 -19.70
CA GLU A 200 -29.35 -1.02 -20.07
C GLU A 200 -30.74 -0.53 -20.53
N ARG A 201 -31.50 -1.41 -21.19
CA ARG A 201 -32.87 -1.15 -21.61
C ARG A 201 -33.83 -0.86 -20.45
N HIS A 202 -33.71 -1.57 -19.32
CA HIS A 202 -34.55 -1.34 -18.15
C HIS A 202 -34.23 -0.01 -17.47
N VAL A 203 -32.95 0.39 -17.46
CA VAL A 203 -32.53 1.68 -16.92
C VAL A 203 -33.08 2.83 -17.77
N LEU A 204 -33.02 2.71 -19.10
CA LEU A 204 -33.59 3.70 -20.02
C LEU A 204 -35.11 3.80 -19.90
N GLU A 205 -35.80 2.67 -19.70
CA GLU A 205 -37.25 2.66 -19.46
C GLU A 205 -37.61 3.31 -18.12
N ALA A 206 -36.85 3.04 -17.06
CA ALA A 206 -37.03 3.68 -15.76
C ALA A 206 -36.83 5.21 -15.85
N GLN A 207 -35.78 5.66 -16.54
CA GLN A 207 -35.54 7.09 -16.77
C GLN A 207 -36.68 7.74 -17.57
N ARG A 208 -37.20 7.05 -18.59
CA ARG A 208 -38.34 7.55 -19.37
C ARG A 208 -39.60 7.70 -18.51
N ILE A 209 -39.90 6.73 -17.65
CA ILE A 209 -41.04 6.78 -16.73
C ILE A 209 -40.88 7.92 -15.74
N GLN A 210 -39.69 8.11 -15.19
CA GLN A 210 -39.40 9.22 -14.28
C GLN A 210 -39.62 10.58 -14.95
N GLN A 211 -39.10 10.77 -16.16
CA GLN A 211 -39.31 12.01 -16.92
C GLN A 211 -40.80 12.28 -17.20
N GLN A 212 -41.57 11.24 -17.52
CA GLN A 212 -43.01 11.38 -17.75
C GLN A 212 -43.77 11.80 -16.48
N GLN A 213 -43.38 11.28 -15.32
CA GLN A 213 -43.97 11.66 -14.03
C GLN A 213 -43.63 13.11 -13.66
N GLU A 214 -42.38 13.51 -13.85
CA GLU A 214 -41.93 14.88 -13.62
C GLU A 214 -42.65 15.87 -14.55
N GLU A 215 -42.80 15.52 -15.83
CA GLU A 215 -43.55 16.34 -16.79
C GLU A 215 -45.03 16.43 -16.44
N GLN A 216 -45.65 15.33 -16.00
CA GLN A 216 -47.04 15.33 -15.58
C GLN A 216 -47.25 16.21 -14.35
N MET A 217 -46.40 16.10 -13.33
CA MET A 217 -46.49 16.97 -12.15
C MET A 217 -46.27 18.44 -12.51
N LEU A 218 -45.36 18.76 -13.42
CA LEU A 218 -45.17 20.13 -13.90
C LEU A 218 -46.41 20.65 -14.62
N ARG A 219 -47.04 19.83 -15.46
CA ARG A 219 -48.30 20.19 -16.13
C ARG A 219 -49.42 20.43 -15.14
N GLU A 220 -49.60 19.56 -14.16
CA GLU A 220 -50.60 19.71 -13.09
C GLU A 220 -50.34 20.99 -12.30
N MET A 221 -49.09 21.30 -11.93
CA MET A 221 -48.74 22.55 -11.26
C MET A 221 -49.06 23.79 -12.10
N ASP A 222 -48.83 23.76 -13.40
CA ASP A 222 -49.15 24.86 -14.30
C ASP A 222 -50.65 25.03 -14.50
N GLU A 223 -51.42 23.93 -14.56
CA GLU A 223 -52.89 23.95 -14.56
C GLU A 223 -53.43 24.55 -13.25
N HIS A 224 -52.90 24.14 -12.10
CA HIS A 224 -53.28 24.71 -10.80
C HIS A 224 -52.95 26.19 -10.70
N LYS A 225 -51.80 26.64 -11.21
CA LYS A 225 -51.44 28.07 -11.27
C LYS A 225 -52.41 28.85 -12.16
N LYS A 226 -52.74 28.33 -13.35
CA LYS A 226 -53.70 28.96 -14.26
C LYS A 226 -55.09 29.07 -13.62
N PHE A 227 -55.55 28.01 -12.97
CA PHE A 227 -56.82 27.99 -12.25
C PHE A 227 -56.85 29.00 -11.09
N ALA A 228 -55.77 29.09 -10.30
CA ALA A 228 -55.65 30.08 -9.24
C ALA A 228 -55.63 31.51 -9.80
N MET A 229 -54.91 31.74 -10.91
CA MET A 229 -54.90 33.03 -11.59
C MET A 229 -56.27 33.41 -12.16
N SER A 230 -57.02 32.48 -12.76
CA SER A 230 -58.38 32.76 -13.24
C SER A 230 -59.34 33.08 -12.10
N PHE A 231 -59.18 32.43 -10.95
CA PHE A 231 -59.96 32.73 -9.74
C PHE A 231 -59.61 34.11 -9.16
N MET A 232 -58.32 34.48 -9.14
CA MET A 232 -57.86 35.80 -8.66
C MET A 232 -58.20 36.95 -9.62
N ASN A 233 -58.21 36.69 -10.93
CA ASN A 233 -58.55 37.69 -11.95
C ASN A 233 -60.07 37.92 -12.09
N GLY A 234 -60.90 37.24 -11.31
CA GLY A 234 -62.33 37.55 -11.18
C GLY A 234 -63.17 37.17 -12.40
N GLU A 235 -62.77 36.14 -13.15
CA GLU A 235 -63.64 35.57 -14.19
C GLU A 235 -64.66 34.65 -13.52
N SER A 236 -65.77 35.26 -13.11
CA SER A 236 -66.96 34.56 -12.64
C SER A 236 -67.45 33.59 -13.71
N THR A 237 -67.44 32.30 -13.39
CA THR A 237 -68.29 31.30 -14.03
C THR A 237 -69.76 31.66 -13.78
N SER A 238 -70.32 32.54 -14.61
CA SER A 238 -71.75 32.60 -14.86
C SER A 238 -72.04 31.72 -16.07
N GLY A 239 -72.83 30.68 -15.85
CA GLY A 239 -73.11 29.65 -16.83
C GLY A 239 -73.62 30.18 -18.17
N GLU A 240 -73.09 29.59 -19.23
CA GLU A 240 -73.77 29.54 -20.52
C GLU A 240 -73.87 28.09 -20.96
N GLU A 241 -75.11 27.68 -21.16
CA GLU A 241 -75.55 26.42 -21.72
C GLU A 241 -74.90 26.19 -23.10
N GLU A 242 -74.13 25.12 -23.25
CA GLU A 242 -73.77 24.61 -24.58
C GLU A 242 -75.04 24.08 -25.26
N LYS A 243 -75.61 24.89 -26.17
CA LYS A 243 -76.65 24.45 -27.11
C LYS A 243 -76.06 23.43 -28.09
N PRO A 244 -76.75 22.29 -28.35
CA PRO A 244 -76.32 21.33 -29.35
C PRO A 244 -76.80 21.78 -30.74
N ASP A 245 -75.94 22.46 -31.51
CA ASP A 245 -76.26 22.78 -32.90
C ASP A 245 -75.97 21.59 -33.83
N LYS A 246 -77.06 20.90 -34.15
CA LYS A 246 -77.18 19.93 -35.24
C LYS A 246 -76.81 20.60 -36.57
N ARG A 247 -75.73 20.15 -37.21
CA ARG A 247 -75.69 20.06 -38.69
C ARG A 247 -75.03 18.76 -39.15
N LYS A 248 -75.91 17.81 -39.48
CA LYS A 248 -75.64 16.74 -40.45
C LYS A 248 -75.27 17.39 -41.79
N LYS A 249 -74.09 17.10 -42.32
CA LYS A 249 -73.86 17.02 -43.77
C LYS A 249 -73.17 15.70 -44.09
N TRP A 250 -74.02 14.82 -44.60
CA TRP A 250 -73.73 13.64 -45.38
C TRP A 250 -73.01 14.03 -46.69
N PHE A 251 -72.19 13.09 -47.19
CA PHE A 251 -71.48 12.94 -48.48
C PHE A 251 -70.00 12.67 -48.18
N GLY A 252 -69.41 11.49 -48.36
CA GLY A 252 -69.70 10.44 -49.34
C GLY A 252 -68.50 10.33 -50.29
N ILE A 253 -67.69 9.29 -50.10
CA ILE A 253 -66.92 8.53 -51.11
C ILE A 253 -65.94 9.34 -52.00
N PHE A 254 -64.63 9.16 -51.76
CA PHE A 254 -63.68 8.48 -52.66
C PHE A 254 -62.39 8.14 -51.89
#